data_AF-A0A6B2S1X3-F1
#
_entry.id   AF-A0A6B2S1X3-F1
#
_cell.length_a   1.000
_cell.length_b   1.000
_cell.length_c   1.000
_cell.angle_alpha   90.00
_cell.angle_beta   90.00
_cell.angle_gamma   90.00
#
_symmetry.space_group_name_H-M   'P 1'
#
loop_
_entity.id
_entity.type
_entity.pdbx_description
1 polymer ?
#
loop_
_entity_poly.entity_id
_entity_poly.type
_entity_poly.pdbx_seq_one_letter_code
_entity_poly.pdbx_strand_id
1 'polypeptide(L)'
;MGSIGTITFTNCSVAGITFNVTMKATPWKINANSVNATHADWVDGTVSAISAHIAGVGCAADFTGTVNGHYDNTAHALVIDGTGNSLVASGASCLGLINNGDVAAFNASYAVSTKPVISTP
;
A
#
# COMPACT_ATOMS: atom_id res chain seq x y z
N MET A 1 -4.21 -17.12 -2.17
CA MET A 1 -4.00 -15.76 -2.70
C MET A 1 -5.11 -14.86 -2.15
N GLY A 2 -4.77 -13.68 -1.64
CA GLY A 2 -5.71 -12.76 -0.98
C GLY A 2 -6.04 -11.54 -1.86
N SER A 3 -7.05 -10.76 -1.47
CA SER A 3 -7.44 -9.55 -2.20
C SER A 3 -7.99 -8.48 -1.27
N ILE A 4 -7.73 -7.22 -1.58
CA ILE A 4 -8.25 -6.05 -0.87
C ILE A 4 -9.39 -5.46 -1.69
N GLY A 5 -10.63 -5.71 -1.27
CA GLY A 5 -11.83 -5.14 -1.90
C GLY A 5 -12.11 -3.71 -1.46
N THR A 6 -11.79 -3.38 -0.21
CA THR A 6 -11.98 -2.06 0.39
C THR A 6 -10.87 -1.78 1.38
N ILE A 7 -10.37 -0.55 1.40
CA ILE A 7 -9.37 -0.07 2.35
C ILE A 7 -9.74 1.36 2.76
N THR A 8 -9.54 1.70 4.03
CA THR A 8 -9.74 3.06 4.52
C THR A 8 -8.39 3.69 4.77
N PHE A 9 -8.14 4.82 4.13
CA PHE A 9 -6.93 5.61 4.33
C PHE A 9 -7.20 6.69 5.37
N THR A 10 -6.30 6.80 6.34
CA THR A 10 -6.37 7.84 7.38
C THR A 10 -5.00 8.50 7.52
N ASN A 11 -4.99 9.79 7.90
CA ASN A 11 -3.78 10.55 8.15
C ASN A 11 -2.77 10.58 6.98
N CYS A 12 -3.26 10.56 5.73
CA CYS A 12 -2.39 10.65 4.56
C CYS A 12 -1.92 12.08 4.36
N SER A 13 -0.61 12.26 4.22
CA SER A 13 -0.02 13.57 3.93
C SER A 13 1.15 13.48 2.96
N VAL A 14 1.34 14.52 2.15
CA VAL A 14 2.54 14.71 1.32
C VAL A 14 3.08 16.10 1.63
N ALA A 15 4.35 16.16 2.04
CA ALA A 15 5.01 17.40 2.46
C ALA A 15 4.21 18.22 3.51
N GLY A 16 3.51 17.54 4.43
CA GLY A 16 2.71 18.18 5.50
C GLY A 16 1.30 18.62 5.08
N ILE A 17 0.92 18.46 3.82
CA ILE A 17 -0.45 18.74 3.34
C ILE A 17 -1.26 17.45 3.44
N THR A 18 -2.46 17.52 4.02
CA THR A 18 -3.34 16.36 4.15
C THR A 18 -4.07 16.08 2.83
N PHE A 19 -4.20 14.79 2.49
CA PHE A 19 -4.86 14.33 1.27
C PHE A 19 -5.88 13.24 1.55
N ASN A 20 -6.96 13.26 0.78
CA ASN A 20 -7.87 12.13 0.69
C ASN A 20 -7.31 11.14 -0.32
N VAL A 21 -7.27 9.87 0.05
CA VAL A 21 -6.84 8.77 -0.82
C VAL A 21 -8.03 7.86 -1.06
N THR A 22 -8.29 7.51 -2.31
CA THR A 22 -9.38 6.61 -2.71
C THR A 22 -8.88 5.55 -3.67
N MET A 23 -9.47 4.35 -3.63
CA MET A 23 -9.17 3.31 -4.62
C MET A 23 -9.87 3.66 -5.94
N LYS A 24 -9.14 3.64 -7.05
CA LYS A 24 -9.71 3.81 -8.40
C LYS A 24 -10.13 2.48 -9.03
N ALA A 25 -9.34 1.43 -8.79
CA ALA A 25 -9.64 0.08 -9.25
C ALA A 25 -9.59 -0.89 -8.07
N THR A 26 -10.55 -1.81 -8.04
CA THR A 26 -10.63 -2.88 -7.05
C THR A 26 -10.88 -4.22 -7.75
N PRO A 27 -10.47 -5.35 -7.15
CA PRO A 27 -9.67 -5.44 -5.92
C PRO A 27 -8.16 -5.30 -6.19
N TRP A 28 -7.40 -4.85 -5.20
CA TRP A 28 -5.94 -5.01 -5.21
C TRP A 28 -5.58 -6.44 -4.80
N LYS A 29 -4.47 -6.97 -5.32
CA LYS A 29 -4.11 -8.38 -5.15
C LYS A 29 -2.99 -8.55 -4.13
N ILE A 30 -3.17 -9.46 -3.16
CA ILE A 30 -2.16 -9.85 -2.19
C ILE A 30 -1.54 -11.19 -2.61
N ASN A 31 -0.23 -11.17 -2.84
CA ASN A 31 0.56 -12.36 -3.10
C ASN A 31 1.48 -12.60 -1.91
N ALA A 32 1.28 -13.69 -1.17
CA ALA A 32 2.22 -14.14 -0.15
C ALA A 32 3.36 -14.92 -0.83
N ASN A 33 4.59 -14.65 -0.42
CA ASN A 33 5.79 -15.22 -1.02
C ASN A 33 6.35 -16.34 -0.13
N SER A 34 6.90 -15.99 1.03
CA SER A 34 7.57 -16.91 1.94
C SER A 34 7.55 -16.38 3.37
N VAL A 35 7.78 -17.26 4.34
CA VAL A 35 8.12 -16.83 5.70
C VAL A 35 9.38 -15.97 5.64
N ASN A 36 9.38 -14.87 6.39
CA ASN A 36 10.49 -13.94 6.41
C ASN A 36 11.73 -14.61 7.01
N ALA A 37 12.89 -14.40 6.39
CA ALA A 37 14.13 -15.09 6.76
C ALA A 37 14.66 -14.69 8.15
N THR A 38 14.31 -13.50 8.65
CA THR A 38 14.77 -12.98 9.95
C THR A 38 13.67 -12.93 11.01
N HIS A 39 12.40 -13.03 10.60
CA HIS A 39 11.24 -13.02 11.49
C HIS A 39 10.30 -14.19 11.18
N ALA A 40 10.39 -15.28 11.94
CA ALA A 40 9.63 -16.51 11.68
C ALA A 40 8.10 -16.32 11.72
N ASP A 41 7.61 -15.29 12.42
CA ASP A 41 6.17 -14.99 12.53
C ASP A 41 5.66 -14.09 11.39
N TRP A 42 6.54 -13.66 10.49
CA TRP A 42 6.19 -12.81 9.36
C TRP A 42 6.15 -13.61 8.08
N VAL A 43 5.22 -13.24 7.20
CA VAL A 43 5.14 -13.77 5.83
C VAL A 43 5.28 -12.62 4.86
N ASP A 44 6.39 -12.58 4.15
CA ASP A 44 6.68 -11.58 3.13
C ASP A 44 5.71 -11.74 1.95
N GLY A 45 5.36 -10.62 1.34
CA GLY A 45 4.44 -10.59 0.21
C GLY A 45 4.43 -9.28 -0.54
N THR A 46 3.54 -9.21 -1.52
CA THR A 46 3.34 -8.03 -2.37
C THR A 46 1.87 -7.69 -2.48
N VAL A 47 1.57 -6.40 -2.53
CA VAL A 47 0.26 -5.87 -2.93
C VAL A 47 0.42 -5.27 -4.31
N SER A 48 -0.25 -5.87 -5.29
CA SER A 48 -0.14 -5.55 -6.72
C SER A 48 -1.47 -5.05 -7.27
N ALA A 49 -1.42 -4.49 -8.49
CA ALA A 49 -2.54 -3.83 -9.14
C ALA A 49 -3.11 -2.68 -8.30
N ILE A 50 -2.24 -1.98 -7.56
CA ILE A 50 -2.62 -0.78 -6.84
C ILE A 50 -3.01 0.28 -7.86
N SER A 51 -4.16 0.90 -7.63
CA SER A 51 -4.64 2.05 -8.36
C SER A 51 -5.39 2.95 -7.38
N ALA A 52 -4.75 4.06 -7.01
CA ALA A 52 -5.24 5.02 -6.04
C ALA A 52 -5.31 6.42 -6.65
N HIS A 53 -6.26 7.21 -6.19
CA HIS A 53 -6.37 8.64 -6.47
C HIS A 53 -6.12 9.40 -5.18
N ILE A 54 -5.27 10.43 -5.24
CA ILE A 54 -5.14 11.41 -4.17
C ILE A 54 -5.78 12.73 -4.61
N ALA A 55 -6.47 13.38 -3.67
CA ALA A 55 -7.03 14.70 -3.86
C ALA A 55 -6.93 15.52 -2.57
N GLY A 56 -6.51 16.77 -2.70
CA GLY A 56 -6.38 17.73 -1.62
C GLY A 56 -6.28 19.16 -2.15
N VAL A 57 -5.96 20.10 -1.27
CA VAL A 57 -5.94 21.52 -1.63
C VAL A 57 -4.87 21.78 -2.69
N GLY A 58 -5.31 22.10 -3.91
CA GLY A 58 -4.42 22.43 -5.03
C GLY A 58 -3.60 21.25 -5.56
N CYS A 59 -3.97 20.01 -5.21
CA CYS A 59 -3.25 18.84 -5.69
C CYS A 59 -4.16 17.64 -5.91
N ALA A 60 -4.03 17.04 -7.10
CA ALA A 60 -4.61 15.76 -7.45
C ALA A 60 -3.60 14.94 -8.25
N ALA A 61 -3.51 13.64 -7.97
CA ALA A 61 -2.65 12.72 -8.71
C ALA A 61 -3.16 11.28 -8.59
N ASP A 62 -2.83 10.45 -9.57
CA ASP A 62 -3.10 9.02 -9.54
C ASP A 62 -1.80 8.26 -9.29
N PHE A 63 -1.87 7.22 -8.46
CA PHE A 63 -0.76 6.32 -8.19
C PHE A 63 -1.12 4.90 -8.60
N THR A 64 -0.25 4.30 -9.41
CA THR A 64 -0.40 2.90 -9.82
C THR A 64 0.87 2.12 -9.60
N GLY A 65 0.74 0.84 -9.26
CA GLY A 65 1.87 -0.07 -9.22
C GLY A 65 1.74 -1.19 -8.19
N THR A 66 2.87 -1.46 -7.53
CA THR A 66 3.03 -2.56 -6.57
C THR A 66 3.82 -2.07 -5.37
N VAL A 67 3.52 -2.61 -4.19
CA VAL A 67 4.28 -2.39 -2.96
C VAL A 67 4.61 -3.73 -2.31
N ASN A 68 5.72 -3.76 -1.58
CA ASN A 68 6.11 -4.92 -0.80
C ASN A 68 5.74 -4.71 0.66
N GLY A 69 5.60 -5.82 1.38
CA GLY A 69 5.30 -5.81 2.79
C GLY A 69 5.33 -7.21 3.36
N HIS A 70 4.86 -7.34 4.59
CA HIS A 70 4.74 -8.62 5.26
C HIS A 70 3.42 -8.67 6.04
N TYR A 71 2.92 -9.88 6.22
CA TYR A 71 1.85 -10.16 7.18
C TYR A 71 2.47 -10.65 8.48
N ASP A 72 2.19 -9.96 9.58
CA ASP A 72 2.61 -10.35 10.92
C ASP A 72 1.53 -11.26 11.54
N ASN A 73 1.85 -12.54 11.74
CA ASN A 73 0.94 -13.52 12.34
C ASN A 73 0.60 -13.19 13.82
N THR A 74 1.48 -12.49 14.54
CA THR A 74 1.29 -12.12 15.96
C THR A 74 0.39 -10.91 16.09
N ALA A 75 0.64 -9.87 15.30
CA ALA A 75 -0.17 -8.65 15.30
C ALA A 75 -1.47 -8.78 14.48
N HIS A 76 -1.56 -9.82 13.63
CA HIS A 76 -2.60 -9.99 12.63
C HIS A 76 -2.75 -8.77 11.72
N ALA A 77 -1.60 -8.24 11.29
CA ALA A 77 -1.53 -7.00 10.53
C ALA A 77 -0.75 -7.20 9.23
N LEU A 78 -1.26 -6.61 8.14
CA LEU A 78 -0.50 -6.41 6.93
C LEU A 78 0.29 -5.11 7.06
N VAL A 79 1.61 -5.22 7.07
CA VAL A 79 2.54 -4.10 7.19
C VAL A 79 3.21 -3.87 5.84
N ILE A 80 3.18 -2.63 5.39
CA ILE A 80 3.85 -2.14 4.18
C ILE A 80 4.88 -1.12 4.67
N ASP A 81 6.16 -1.42 4.48
CA ASP A 81 7.29 -0.68 5.06
C ASP A 81 7.88 0.39 4.12
N GLY A 82 7.24 0.62 2.98
CA GLY A 82 7.67 1.61 2.00
C GLY A 82 8.88 1.19 1.16
N THR A 83 9.43 -0.02 1.37
CA THR A 83 10.61 -0.50 0.65
C THR A 83 10.25 -1.33 -0.58
N GLY A 84 10.97 -1.12 -1.68
CA GLY A 84 10.72 -1.83 -2.95
C GLY A 84 9.40 -1.45 -3.63
N ASN A 85 8.84 -0.30 -3.29
CA ASN A 85 7.60 0.22 -3.87
C ASN A 85 7.84 0.73 -5.30
N SER A 86 6.90 0.45 -6.19
CA SER A 86 6.86 0.95 -7.56
C SER A 86 5.54 1.69 -7.80
N LEU A 87 5.11 2.51 -6.84
CA LEU A 87 3.93 3.37 -7.00
C LEU A 87 4.33 4.62 -7.75
N VAL A 88 3.90 4.72 -9.01
CA VAL A 88 4.27 5.82 -9.90
C VAL A 88 3.11 6.79 -10.04
N ALA A 89 3.40 8.07 -9.87
CA ALA A 89 2.48 9.17 -10.05
C ALA A 89 2.15 9.39 -11.54
N SER A 90 0.88 9.63 -11.83
CA SER A 90 0.38 10.01 -13.15
C SER A 90 -0.80 10.96 -13.01
N GLY A 91 -1.11 11.72 -14.07
CA GLY A 91 -2.16 12.75 -14.02
C GLY A 91 -1.95 13.80 -12.93
N ALA A 92 -0.70 14.03 -12.50
CA ALA A 92 -0.37 14.89 -11.39
C ALA A 92 -0.60 16.36 -11.74
N SER A 93 -1.42 17.02 -10.94
CA SER A 93 -1.67 18.46 -10.96
C SER A 93 -1.53 18.97 -9.53
N CYS A 94 -0.28 19.09 -9.07
CA CYS A 94 0.06 19.34 -7.66
C CYS A 94 1.01 20.52 -7.46
N LEU A 95 0.92 21.56 -8.31
CA LEU A 95 1.75 22.77 -8.23
C LEU A 95 3.27 22.48 -8.18
N GLY A 96 3.70 21.37 -8.78
CA GLY A 96 5.09 20.91 -8.81
C GLY A 96 5.55 20.07 -7.60
N LEU A 97 4.71 19.90 -6.57
CA LEU A 97 5.01 19.04 -5.41
C LEU A 97 5.04 17.56 -5.76
N ILE A 98 4.16 17.16 -6.68
CA ILE A 98 4.10 15.81 -7.25
C ILE A 98 4.05 15.99 -8.76
N ASN A 99 4.94 15.29 -9.45
CA ASN A 99 5.06 15.28 -10.89
C ASN A 99 4.77 13.88 -11.45
N ASN A 100 4.39 13.82 -12.71
CA ASN A 100 4.25 12.54 -13.39
C ASN A 100 5.59 11.80 -13.42
N GLY A 101 5.58 10.52 -13.05
CA GLY A 101 6.79 9.71 -12.95
C GLY A 101 7.41 9.67 -11.55
N ASP A 102 6.97 10.51 -10.61
CA ASP A 102 7.44 10.46 -9.23
C ASP A 102 7.08 9.12 -8.59
N VAL A 103 8.01 8.54 -7.84
CA VAL A 103 7.80 7.29 -7.10
C VAL A 103 7.44 7.62 -5.66
N ALA A 104 6.27 7.17 -5.22
CA ALA A 104 5.83 7.31 -3.84
C ALA A 104 6.25 6.13 -2.97
N ALA A 105 6.84 6.43 -1.81
CA ALA A 105 6.88 5.48 -0.71
C ALA A 105 5.49 5.42 -0.05
N PHE A 106 4.99 4.22 0.16
CA PHE A 106 3.71 3.99 0.81
C PHE A 106 3.96 3.11 2.04
N ASN A 107 3.70 3.69 3.20
CA ASN A 107 3.88 3.06 4.50
C ASN A 107 2.51 2.91 5.15
N ALA A 108 2.17 1.69 5.56
CA ALA A 108 0.88 1.46 6.19
C ALA A 108 0.89 0.19 7.05
N SER A 109 0.01 0.17 8.05
CA SER A 109 -0.29 -1.03 8.83
C SER A 109 -1.80 -1.21 8.87
N TYR A 110 -2.28 -2.35 8.36
CA TYR A 110 -3.69 -2.68 8.29
C TYR A 110 -3.99 -3.91 9.11
N ALA A 111 -4.86 -3.77 10.11
CA ALA A 111 -5.42 -4.92 10.82
C ALA A 111 -6.27 -5.76 9.86
N VAL A 112 -6.00 -7.06 9.78
CA VAL A 112 -6.77 -7.99 8.95
C VAL A 112 -7.92 -8.54 9.79
N SER A 113 -9.16 -8.36 9.30
CA SER A 113 -10.38 -8.71 10.04
C SER A 113 -10.52 -10.22 10.26
N THR A 114 -10.15 -11.01 9.26
CA THR A 114 -9.87 -12.42 9.42
C THR A 114 -8.43 -12.58 9.86
N LYS A 115 -8.18 -13.44 10.85
CA LYS A 115 -6.84 -13.65 11.44
C LYS A 115 -6.26 -14.98 10.97
N PRO A 116 -5.92 -15.14 9.67
CA PRO A 116 -5.28 -16.36 9.23
C PRO A 116 -3.92 -16.48 9.93
N VAL A 117 -3.59 -17.71 10.34
CA VAL A 117 -2.23 -18.08 10.68
C VAL A 117 -1.66 -18.73 9.43
N ILE A 118 -0.59 -18.14 8.88
CA ILE A 118 0.10 -18.70 7.72
C ILE A 118 1.34 -19.43 8.24
N SER A 119 1.32 -20.76 8.14
CA SER A 119 2.48 -21.63 8.37
C SER A 119 2.92 -22.29 7.07
N THR A 120 4.20 -22.61 6.94
CA THR A 120 4.65 -23.54 5.89
C THR A 120 4.09 -24.94 6.15
N PRO A 121 3.89 -25.78 5.11
CA PRO A 121 3.55 -27.19 5.26
C PRO A 121 4.53 -27.96 6.14
#